data_AF-A0A6P2Q657-F1
#
_entry.id   AF-A0A6P2Q657-F1
#
_cell.length_a   1.000
_cell.length_b   1.000
_cell.length_c   1.000
_cell.angle_alpha   90.00
_cell.angle_beta   90.00
_cell.angle_gamma   90.00
#
_symmetry.space_group_name_H-M   'P 1'
#
loop_
_entity.id
_entity.type
_entity.pdbx_description
1 polymer ?
#
loop_
_entity_poly.entity_id
_entity_poly.type
_entity_poly.pdbx_seq_one_letter_code
_entity_poly.pdbx_strand_id
1 'polypeptide(L)'
;MAQTYAVVRDSSKNFFIAVKNTKGFFFHTDNNGNGVIYQNGTVIKNGPGESALPGGGLAANTDPAIGAANEFQEETGVELRNFDGKLMPKEWHGVTGKYEYYGVYYQFSSAVFNDISSRAIANLRTGADAAAAIRNGKIKTYKDIFKTYPNCPGDNELATGSVWNLDRDWSRIQALNNSQSTSWFYEILKNLKNNI
;
A
#
# COMPACT_ATOMS: atom_id res chain seq x y z
N MET A 1 1.88 16.16 -9.20
CA MET A 1 0.88 15.57 -8.30
C MET A 1 1.65 15.06 -7.12
N ALA A 2 1.28 15.46 -5.90
CA ALA A 2 1.92 14.94 -4.71
C ALA A 2 1.63 13.44 -4.56
N GLN A 3 2.42 12.73 -3.75
CA GLN A 3 2.16 11.34 -3.38
C GLN A 3 1.72 11.27 -1.91
N THR A 4 0.98 10.25 -1.51
CA THR A 4 0.65 10.01 -0.11
C THR A 4 0.79 8.54 0.24
N TYR A 5 1.33 8.24 1.41
CA TYR A 5 1.65 6.87 1.84
C TYR A 5 1.12 6.59 3.24
N ALA A 6 0.43 5.46 3.39
CA ALA A 6 -0.09 4.99 4.65
C ALA A 6 0.95 4.19 5.44
N VAL A 7 1.30 4.68 6.63
CA VAL A 7 1.99 3.88 7.65
C VAL A 7 0.96 3.41 8.66
N VAL A 8 0.51 2.17 8.49
CA VAL A 8 -0.44 1.51 9.41
C VAL A 8 0.37 0.81 10.49
N ARG A 9 0.17 1.20 11.76
CA ARG A 9 1.01 0.78 12.90
C ARG A 9 0.22 0.50 14.18
N ASP A 10 0.89 -0.16 15.13
CA ASP A 10 0.47 -0.25 16.53
C ASP A 10 1.37 0.57 17.47
N SER A 11 0.99 0.67 18.75
CA SER A 11 1.80 1.35 19.77
C SER A 11 3.14 0.67 20.07
N SER A 12 3.29 -0.61 19.75
CA SER A 12 4.53 -1.39 19.93
C SER A 12 5.53 -1.19 18.79
N LYS A 13 5.29 -0.18 17.94
CA LYS A 13 6.13 0.20 16.80
C LYS A 13 6.17 -0.81 15.68
N ASN A 14 5.21 -1.74 15.64
CA ASN A 14 4.99 -2.58 14.48
C ASN A 14 4.27 -1.80 13.40
N PHE A 15 4.59 -2.04 12.13
CA PHE A 15 3.91 -1.44 10.99
C PHE A 15 3.83 -2.41 9.83
N PHE A 16 2.80 -2.23 9.00
CA PHE A 16 2.62 -3.00 7.77
C PHE A 16 3.49 -2.44 6.64
N ILE A 17 4.13 -3.33 5.88
CA ILE A 17 4.84 -3.00 4.65
C ILE A 17 4.67 -4.13 3.65
N ALA A 18 4.56 -3.77 2.38
CA ALA A 18 4.39 -4.71 1.29
C ALA A 18 5.67 -4.87 0.46
N VAL A 19 5.64 -5.79 -0.48
CA VAL A 19 6.62 -5.94 -1.57
C VAL A 19 5.87 -5.83 -2.89
N LYS A 20 6.37 -5.03 -3.82
CA LYS A 20 5.75 -4.87 -5.14
C LYS A 20 5.91 -6.12 -6.00
N ASN A 21 4.91 -6.41 -6.82
CA ASN A 21 5.05 -7.36 -7.92
C ASN A 21 6.12 -6.86 -8.92
N THR A 22 6.72 -7.78 -9.66
CA THR A 22 7.52 -7.43 -10.84
C THR A 22 6.65 -7.20 -12.07
N LYS A 23 5.48 -7.84 -12.12
CA LYS A 23 4.43 -7.63 -13.12
C LYS A 23 3.05 -7.61 -12.47
N GLY A 24 2.24 -6.60 -12.80
CA GLY A 24 0.83 -6.55 -12.43
C GLY A 24 -0.08 -7.02 -13.56
N PHE A 25 -1.20 -7.67 -13.20
CA PHE A 25 -2.17 -8.24 -14.15
C PHE A 25 -3.49 -7.47 -14.20
N PHE A 26 -3.73 -6.57 -13.26
CA PHE A 26 -4.90 -5.71 -13.24
C PHE A 26 -4.61 -4.44 -12.42
N PHE A 27 -5.25 -3.35 -12.80
CA PHE A 27 -5.13 -2.04 -12.16
C PHE A 27 -6.44 -1.30 -12.27
N HIS A 28 -6.80 -0.60 -11.21
CA HIS A 28 -7.86 0.38 -11.14
C HIS A 28 -7.42 1.60 -11.95
N THR A 29 -8.35 2.21 -12.70
CA THR A 29 -8.00 3.33 -13.58
C THR A 29 -8.82 4.59 -13.34
N ASP A 30 -9.98 4.51 -12.65
CA ASP A 30 -10.84 5.61 -12.10
C ASP A 30 -12.38 5.40 -12.23
N ASN A 31 -13.12 6.42 -11.76
CA ASN A 31 -14.47 6.52 -11.16
C ASN A 31 -15.70 5.96 -11.92
N ASN A 32 -15.71 4.67 -12.30
CA ASN A 32 -16.95 3.95 -12.62
C ASN A 32 -16.86 2.42 -12.33
N GLY A 33 -15.94 2.03 -11.44
CA GLY A 33 -15.63 0.62 -11.19
C GLY A 33 -15.03 -0.09 -12.42
N ASN A 34 -14.41 0.69 -13.32
CA ASN A 34 -13.71 0.16 -14.47
C ASN A 34 -12.23 0.18 -14.15
N GLY A 35 -11.61 -0.99 -14.30
CA GLY A 35 -10.16 -1.14 -14.30
C GLY A 35 -9.74 -1.89 -15.56
N VAL A 36 -8.45 -2.04 -15.73
CA VAL A 36 -7.85 -2.75 -16.85
C VAL A 36 -7.31 -4.10 -16.38
N ILE A 37 -7.38 -5.10 -17.26
CA ILE A 37 -6.65 -6.35 -17.08
C ILE A 37 -5.61 -6.51 -18.18
N TYR A 38 -4.47 -7.08 -17.83
CA TYR A 38 -3.39 -7.42 -18.74
C TYR A 38 -3.17 -8.93 -18.66
N GLN A 39 -3.72 -9.68 -19.63
CA GLN A 39 -3.62 -11.15 -19.63
C GLN A 39 -2.17 -11.65 -19.57
N ASN A 40 -1.25 -10.94 -20.23
CA ASN A 40 0.19 -11.26 -20.23
C ASN A 40 0.98 -10.53 -19.12
N GLY A 41 0.28 -9.78 -18.27
CA GLY A 41 0.85 -8.85 -17.30
C GLY A 41 1.51 -7.64 -17.94
N THR A 42 1.77 -6.62 -17.14
CA THR A 42 2.60 -5.47 -17.49
C THR A 42 3.65 -5.24 -16.40
N VAL A 43 4.83 -4.77 -16.79
CA VAL A 43 5.96 -4.58 -15.85
C VAL A 43 5.66 -3.41 -14.90
N ILE A 44 5.88 -3.62 -13.60
CA ILE A 44 5.87 -2.53 -12.62
C ILE A 44 7.11 -1.67 -12.83
N LYS A 45 6.91 -0.39 -13.11
CA LYS A 45 8.00 0.53 -13.51
C LYS A 45 8.78 1.09 -12.32
N ASN A 46 8.13 1.25 -11.17
CA ASN A 46 8.68 1.93 -10.00
C ASN A 46 8.91 0.95 -8.85
N GLY A 47 10.14 0.46 -8.69
CA GLY A 47 10.55 -0.46 -7.63
C GLY A 47 10.00 -1.89 -7.74
N PRO A 48 10.04 -2.56 -8.91
CA PRO A 48 9.56 -3.94 -9.03
C PRO A 48 10.33 -4.88 -8.08
N GLY A 49 9.60 -5.61 -7.24
CA GLY A 49 10.21 -6.51 -6.24
C GLY A 49 10.78 -5.82 -4.99
N GLU A 50 10.69 -4.49 -4.90
CA GLU A 50 11.14 -3.74 -3.73
C GLU A 50 10.03 -3.60 -2.69
N SER A 51 10.41 -3.28 -1.45
CA SER A 51 9.46 -3.01 -0.38
C SER A 51 8.75 -1.67 -0.58
N ALA A 52 7.47 -1.60 -0.24
CA ALA A 52 6.65 -0.40 -0.41
C ALA A 52 5.72 -0.19 0.78
N LEU A 53 5.60 1.07 1.19
CA LEU A 53 4.45 1.52 1.96
C LEU A 53 3.28 1.68 0.99
N PRO A 54 2.06 1.20 1.33
CA PRO A 54 0.92 1.42 0.48
C PRO A 54 0.67 2.90 0.25
N GLY A 55 0.38 3.29 -0.97
CA GLY A 55 0.25 4.70 -1.34
C GLY A 55 0.48 5.01 -2.81
N GLY A 56 0.04 6.19 -3.20
CA GLY A 56 -0.01 6.61 -4.59
C GLY A 56 -0.35 8.08 -4.74
N GLY A 57 -0.90 8.41 -5.90
CA GLY A 57 -1.09 9.78 -6.34
C GLY A 57 -2.13 10.53 -5.51
N LEU A 58 -1.74 11.62 -4.87
CA LEU A 58 -2.66 12.47 -4.13
C LEU A 58 -3.35 13.46 -5.09
N ALA A 59 -4.64 13.25 -5.31
CA ALA A 59 -5.47 14.17 -6.07
C ALA A 59 -5.45 15.59 -5.47
N ALA A 60 -5.48 16.61 -6.33
CA ALA A 60 -5.43 18.00 -5.91
C ALA A 60 -6.53 18.32 -4.88
N ASN A 61 -6.18 19.08 -3.84
CA ASN A 61 -7.06 19.47 -2.74
C ASN A 61 -7.64 18.32 -1.89
N THR A 62 -7.11 17.09 -2.02
CA THR A 62 -7.48 15.97 -1.15
C THR A 62 -6.63 16.00 0.12
N ASP A 63 -7.24 15.81 1.29
CA ASP A 63 -6.50 15.66 2.56
C ASP A 63 -5.57 14.42 2.45
N PRO A 64 -4.27 14.53 2.77
CA PRO A 64 -3.33 13.41 2.62
C PRO A 64 -3.76 12.16 3.37
N ALA A 65 -4.44 12.27 4.52
CA ALA A 65 -4.94 11.14 5.29
C ALA A 65 -6.23 10.54 4.72
N ILE A 66 -6.96 11.25 3.88
CA ILE A 66 -8.02 10.62 3.07
C ILE A 66 -7.39 9.87 1.91
N GLY A 67 -6.43 10.48 1.22
CA GLY A 67 -5.72 9.86 0.10
C GLY A 67 -5.00 8.57 0.51
N ALA A 68 -4.20 8.61 1.60
CA ALA A 68 -3.46 7.44 2.06
C ALA A 68 -4.38 6.29 2.50
N ALA A 69 -5.54 6.59 3.08
CA ALA A 69 -6.52 5.57 3.44
C ALA A 69 -7.17 4.92 2.19
N ASN A 70 -7.47 5.72 1.16
CA ASN A 70 -7.98 5.21 -0.11
C ASN A 70 -6.95 4.30 -0.80
N GLU A 71 -5.69 4.74 -0.87
CA GLU A 71 -4.61 3.96 -1.46
C GLU A 71 -4.37 2.65 -0.69
N PHE A 72 -4.38 2.70 0.64
CA PHE A 72 -4.28 1.49 1.45
C PHE A 72 -5.44 0.52 1.16
N GLN A 73 -6.67 1.02 1.05
CA GLN A 73 -7.83 0.22 0.69
C GLN A 73 -7.71 -0.38 -0.72
N GLU A 74 -7.28 0.42 -1.69
CA GLU A 74 -7.12 0.00 -3.07
C GLU A 74 -6.06 -1.11 -3.20
N GLU A 75 -4.90 -0.91 -2.59
CA GLU A 75 -3.77 -1.83 -2.75
C GLU A 75 -3.83 -3.05 -1.83
N THR A 76 -4.62 -3.01 -0.75
CA THR A 76 -4.71 -4.12 0.23
C THR A 76 -6.11 -4.70 0.40
N GLY A 77 -7.15 -4.07 -0.14
CA GLY A 77 -8.54 -4.45 0.07
C GLY A 77 -9.08 -4.18 1.49
N VAL A 78 -8.37 -3.42 2.32
CA VAL A 78 -8.76 -3.14 3.72
C VAL A 78 -9.08 -1.65 3.92
N GLU A 79 -10.31 -1.35 4.30
CA GLU A 79 -10.76 0.00 4.61
C GLU A 79 -10.40 0.39 6.06
N LEU A 80 -9.42 1.27 6.24
CA LEU A 80 -8.93 1.72 7.55
C LEU A 80 -9.98 2.47 8.38
N ARG A 81 -10.90 3.21 7.74
CA ARG A 81 -11.95 4.01 8.39
C ARG A 81 -13.03 3.15 9.05
N ASN A 82 -13.03 1.84 8.82
CA ASN A 82 -13.89 0.88 9.51
C ASN A 82 -13.36 0.48 10.90
N PHE A 83 -12.19 0.97 11.30
CA PHE A 83 -11.52 0.62 12.55
C PHE A 83 -11.32 1.86 13.43
N ASP A 84 -11.40 1.68 14.75
CA ASP A 84 -11.07 2.73 15.70
C ASP A 84 -9.55 2.89 15.80
N GLY A 85 -9.05 4.05 15.34
CA GLY A 85 -7.64 4.39 15.26
C GLY A 85 -7.42 5.89 15.34
N LYS A 86 -6.16 6.30 15.38
CA LYS A 86 -5.76 7.72 15.49
C LYS A 86 -4.66 8.04 14.49
N LEU A 87 -4.69 9.26 13.96
CA LEU A 87 -3.59 9.80 13.17
C LEU A 87 -2.51 10.36 14.11
N MET A 88 -1.37 9.68 14.23
CA MET A 88 -0.32 10.00 15.22
C MET A 88 1.10 9.72 14.70
N PRO A 89 1.92 10.76 14.45
CA PRO A 89 1.50 12.15 14.21
C PRO A 89 0.57 12.25 12.97
N LYS A 90 -0.12 13.38 12.73
CA LYS A 90 -1.14 13.44 11.66
C LYS A 90 -0.57 13.01 10.30
N GLU A 91 0.46 13.71 9.85
CA GLU A 91 1.15 13.46 8.60
C GLU A 91 2.53 14.13 8.64
N TRP A 92 3.47 13.65 7.84
CA TRP A 92 4.73 14.30 7.56
C TRP A 92 4.80 14.67 6.08
N HIS A 93 5.05 15.93 5.80
CA HIS A 93 5.22 16.47 4.46
C HIS A 93 6.70 16.44 4.08
N GLY A 94 7.03 15.67 3.05
CA GLY A 94 8.37 15.53 2.50
C GLY A 94 8.54 16.26 1.16
N VAL A 95 9.62 17.04 1.06
CA VAL A 95 10.02 17.92 -0.07
C VAL A 95 8.87 18.80 -0.62
N THR A 96 9.14 19.65 -1.60
CA THR A 96 8.10 20.48 -2.26
C THR A 96 8.23 20.38 -3.78
N GLY A 97 7.15 20.66 -4.50
CA GLY A 97 7.17 20.71 -5.97
C GLY A 97 6.96 19.34 -6.62
N LYS A 98 7.71 19.02 -7.68
CA LYS A 98 7.44 17.82 -8.54
C LYS A 98 7.49 16.49 -7.77
N TYR A 99 8.24 16.44 -6.68
CA TYR A 99 8.48 15.23 -5.89
C TYR A 99 7.80 15.27 -4.52
N GLU A 100 6.85 16.19 -4.31
CA GLU A 100 6.10 16.33 -3.07
C GLU A 100 5.45 15.00 -2.64
N TYR A 101 5.63 14.62 -1.37
CA TYR A 101 5.01 13.42 -0.81
C TYR A 101 4.61 13.59 0.66
N TYR A 102 3.67 12.78 1.12
CA TYR A 102 3.21 12.73 2.50
C TYR A 102 3.35 11.31 3.08
N GLY A 103 3.82 11.22 4.32
CA GLY A 103 3.70 10.02 5.14
C GLY A 103 2.60 10.20 6.18
N VAL A 104 1.56 9.38 6.15
CA VAL A 104 0.42 9.47 7.07
C VAL A 104 0.45 8.32 8.06
N TYR A 105 0.40 8.62 9.35
CA TYR A 105 0.66 7.64 10.41
C TYR A 105 -0.65 7.23 11.09
N TYR A 106 -1.21 6.09 10.70
CA TYR A 106 -2.40 5.51 11.33
C TYR A 106 -1.97 4.58 12.46
N GLN A 107 -2.26 4.97 13.70
CA GLN A 107 -1.99 4.17 14.87
C GLN A 107 -3.28 3.52 15.39
N PHE A 108 -3.22 2.20 15.55
CA PHE A 108 -4.28 1.36 16.10
C PHE A 108 -3.82 0.67 17.40
N SER A 109 -4.75 0.07 18.14
CA SER A 109 -4.38 -0.91 19.17
C SER A 109 -3.72 -2.12 18.52
N SER A 110 -2.85 -2.85 19.24
CA SER A 110 -2.19 -4.04 18.66
C SER A 110 -3.18 -5.10 18.18
N ALA A 111 -4.33 -5.27 18.85
CA ALA A 111 -5.37 -6.20 18.40
C ALA A 111 -5.96 -5.79 17.04
N VAL A 112 -6.31 -4.50 16.88
CA VAL A 112 -6.86 -3.95 15.64
C VAL A 112 -5.80 -3.95 14.52
N PHE A 113 -4.57 -3.56 14.82
CA PHE A 113 -3.46 -3.62 13.87
C PHE A 113 -3.20 -5.05 13.38
N ASN A 114 -3.24 -6.04 14.27
CA ASN A 114 -3.09 -7.45 13.89
C ASN A 114 -4.22 -7.93 12.98
N ASP A 115 -5.47 -7.50 13.20
CA ASP A 115 -6.58 -7.79 12.30
C ASP A 115 -6.37 -7.14 10.92
N ILE A 116 -6.08 -5.83 10.89
CA ILE A 116 -5.83 -5.08 9.64
C ILE A 116 -4.70 -5.74 8.83
N SER A 117 -3.54 -5.97 9.45
CA SER A 117 -2.37 -6.54 8.77
C SER A 117 -2.62 -7.97 8.30
N SER A 118 -3.31 -8.80 9.08
CA SER A 118 -3.66 -10.17 8.67
C SER A 118 -4.61 -10.19 7.48
N ARG A 119 -5.62 -9.30 7.45
CA ARG A 119 -6.53 -9.15 6.31
C ARG A 119 -5.81 -8.65 5.07
N ALA A 120 -4.96 -7.63 5.21
CA ALA A 120 -4.17 -7.12 4.09
C ALA A 120 -3.29 -8.23 3.49
N ILE A 121 -2.58 -9.00 4.32
CA ILE A 121 -1.76 -10.14 3.87
C ILE A 121 -2.62 -11.20 3.15
N ALA A 122 -3.79 -11.54 3.69
CA ALA A 122 -4.69 -12.51 3.07
C ALA A 122 -5.22 -12.01 1.72
N ASN A 123 -5.65 -10.75 1.64
CA ASN A 123 -6.16 -10.12 0.42
C ASN A 123 -5.09 -10.04 -0.67
N LEU A 124 -3.84 -9.72 -0.34
CA LEU A 124 -2.74 -9.74 -1.31
C LEU A 124 -2.54 -11.13 -1.94
N ARG A 125 -2.76 -12.22 -1.18
CA ARG A 125 -2.76 -13.58 -1.75
C ARG A 125 -3.91 -13.77 -2.74
N THR A 126 -5.10 -13.25 -2.44
CA THR A 126 -6.22 -13.30 -3.41
C THR A 126 -5.92 -12.50 -4.69
N GLY A 127 -5.15 -11.41 -4.59
CA GLY A 127 -4.64 -10.69 -5.76
C GLY A 127 -3.71 -11.55 -6.63
N ALA A 128 -2.85 -12.36 -6.02
CA ALA A 128 -2.03 -13.32 -6.75
C ALA A 128 -2.87 -14.42 -7.43
N ASP A 129 -3.91 -14.92 -6.76
CA ASP A 129 -4.84 -15.90 -7.34
C ASP A 129 -5.62 -15.30 -8.53
N ALA A 130 -6.10 -14.06 -8.39
CA ALA A 130 -6.76 -13.33 -9.47
C ALA A 130 -5.83 -13.12 -10.67
N ALA A 131 -4.57 -12.75 -10.44
CA ALA A 131 -3.55 -12.63 -11.48
C ALA A 131 -3.31 -13.95 -12.23
N ALA A 132 -3.28 -15.09 -11.51
CA ALA A 132 -3.18 -16.41 -12.12
C ALA A 132 -4.43 -16.77 -12.94
N ALA A 133 -5.62 -16.43 -12.45
CA ALA A 133 -6.87 -16.65 -13.17
C ALA A 133 -6.98 -15.80 -14.45
N ILE A 134 -6.51 -14.55 -14.41
CA ILE A 134 -6.40 -13.67 -15.60
C ILE A 134 -5.43 -14.26 -16.61
N ARG A 135 -4.23 -14.65 -16.18
CA ARG A 135 -3.21 -15.26 -17.06
C ARG A 135 -3.74 -16.50 -17.79
N ASN A 136 -4.50 -17.32 -17.09
CA ASN A 136 -5.11 -18.54 -17.62
C ASN A 136 -6.44 -18.29 -18.36
N GLY A 137 -6.86 -17.04 -18.56
CA GLY A 137 -8.06 -16.67 -19.31
C GLY A 137 -9.40 -16.97 -18.61
N LYS A 138 -9.37 -17.32 -17.31
CA LYS A 138 -10.57 -17.57 -16.49
C LYS A 138 -11.29 -16.27 -16.14
N ILE A 139 -10.53 -15.21 -15.85
CA ILE A 139 -11.04 -13.85 -15.68
C ILE A 139 -10.74 -13.06 -16.95
N LYS A 140 -11.79 -12.45 -17.52
CA LYS A 140 -11.71 -11.70 -18.79
C LYS A 140 -12.04 -10.22 -18.66
N THR A 141 -12.61 -9.81 -17.52
CA THR A 141 -12.90 -8.41 -17.25
C THR A 141 -12.49 -8.08 -15.82
N TYR A 142 -12.17 -6.81 -15.57
CA TYR A 142 -11.82 -6.34 -14.23
C TYR A 142 -12.94 -6.60 -13.21
N LYS A 143 -14.21 -6.43 -13.61
CA LYS A 143 -15.36 -6.66 -12.73
C LYS A 143 -15.53 -8.13 -12.33
N ASP A 144 -15.06 -9.08 -13.14
CA ASP A 144 -15.16 -10.51 -12.81
C ASP A 144 -14.16 -10.93 -11.71
N ILE A 145 -13.12 -10.11 -11.46
CA ILE A 145 -12.20 -10.30 -10.33
C ILE A 145 -13.01 -10.31 -9.04
N PHE A 146 -13.75 -9.25 -8.76
CA PHE A 146 -14.46 -9.07 -7.48
C PHE A 146 -15.68 -9.98 -7.32
N LYS A 147 -16.21 -10.55 -8.40
CA LYS A 147 -17.22 -11.63 -8.31
C LYS A 147 -16.62 -12.93 -7.80
N THR A 148 -15.37 -13.22 -8.18
CA THR A 148 -14.67 -14.48 -7.86
C THR A 148 -13.84 -14.35 -6.58
N TYR A 149 -13.26 -13.17 -6.37
CA TYR A 149 -12.33 -12.81 -5.31
C TYR A 149 -12.82 -11.50 -4.66
N PRO A 150 -13.86 -11.53 -3.81
CA PRO A 150 -14.53 -10.33 -3.30
C PRO A 150 -13.64 -9.44 -2.43
N ASN A 151 -12.57 -9.98 -1.85
CA ASN A 151 -11.61 -9.23 -1.03
C ASN A 151 -10.29 -8.93 -1.77
N CYS A 152 -10.27 -9.11 -3.10
CA CYS A 152 -9.11 -8.77 -3.91
C CYS A 152 -8.80 -7.27 -3.79
N PRO A 153 -7.53 -6.87 -3.71
CA PRO A 153 -7.12 -5.50 -3.97
C PRO A 153 -7.69 -5.00 -5.30
N GLY A 154 -7.90 -3.69 -5.40
CA GLY A 154 -8.16 -3.01 -6.67
C GLY A 154 -7.01 -3.19 -7.65
N ASP A 155 -5.78 -3.19 -7.11
CA ASP A 155 -4.56 -3.20 -7.91
C ASP A 155 -3.67 -4.40 -7.63
N ASN A 156 -3.06 -4.92 -8.70
CA ASN A 156 -2.06 -5.98 -8.60
C ASN A 156 -0.63 -5.43 -8.52
N GLU A 157 -0.45 -4.23 -7.95
CA GLU A 157 0.88 -3.66 -7.74
C GLU A 157 1.62 -4.34 -6.60
N LEU A 158 0.94 -4.68 -5.49
CA LEU A 158 1.54 -5.32 -4.33
C LEU A 158 1.43 -6.86 -4.40
N ALA A 159 2.51 -7.55 -4.06
CA ALA A 159 2.64 -9.01 -4.12
C ALA A 159 2.34 -9.68 -2.78
N THR A 160 3.01 -9.22 -1.73
CA THR A 160 2.94 -9.80 -0.38
C THR A 160 3.07 -8.71 0.67
N GLY A 161 2.50 -8.94 1.84
CA GLY A 161 2.58 -8.06 3.00
C GLY A 161 3.39 -8.70 4.13
N SER A 162 3.98 -7.88 4.97
CA SER A 162 4.67 -8.29 6.18
C SER A 162 4.55 -7.22 7.27
N VAL A 163 4.77 -7.62 8.52
CA VAL A 163 4.85 -6.71 9.65
C VAL A 163 6.31 -6.52 10.03
N TRP A 164 6.79 -5.28 9.98
CA TRP A 164 8.11 -4.90 10.46
C TRP A 164 7.97 -4.09 11.75
N ASN A 165 9.06 -3.88 12.46
CA ASN A 165 9.14 -3.08 13.66
C ASN A 165 10.24 -2.02 13.53
N LEU A 166 9.93 -0.76 13.90
CA LEU A 166 10.82 0.39 13.71
C LEU A 166 12.15 0.30 14.48
N ASP A 167 12.20 -0.49 15.55
CA ASP A 167 13.42 -0.67 16.33
C ASP A 167 14.15 -1.94 15.89
N ARG A 168 13.46 -3.09 15.87
CA ARG A 168 14.07 -4.39 15.53
C ARG A 168 14.54 -4.47 14.08
N ASP A 169 13.76 -3.94 13.14
CA ASP A 169 14.01 -4.08 11.71
C ASP A 169 14.69 -2.82 11.11
N TRP A 170 15.30 -1.97 11.95
CA TRP A 170 15.83 -0.68 11.53
C TRP A 170 16.92 -0.78 10.45
N SER A 171 17.83 -1.75 10.53
CA SER A 171 18.86 -1.96 9.50
C SER A 171 18.24 -2.25 8.13
N ARG A 172 17.14 -3.01 8.10
CA ARG A 172 16.37 -3.29 6.88
C ARG A 172 15.65 -2.05 6.37
N ILE A 173 15.12 -1.21 7.27
CA ILE A 173 14.51 0.08 6.93
C ILE A 173 15.54 1.05 6.34
N GLN A 174 16.75 1.11 6.91
CA GLN A 174 17.85 1.93 6.38
C GLN A 174 18.24 1.52 4.96
N ALA A 175 18.15 0.23 4.63
CA ALA A 175 18.46 -0.27 3.29
C ALA A 175 17.48 0.24 2.21
N LEU A 176 16.27 0.71 2.58
CA LEU A 176 15.35 1.36 1.63
C LEU A 176 15.94 2.66 1.05
N ASN A 177 16.93 3.26 1.72
CA ASN A 177 17.61 4.44 1.19
C ASN A 177 18.58 4.13 0.03
N ASN A 178 18.83 2.85 -0.25
CA ASN A 178 19.76 2.44 -1.31
C ASN A 178 19.14 2.46 -2.71
N SER A 179 17.82 2.69 -2.82
CA SER A 179 17.10 2.73 -4.09
C SER A 179 16.24 3.98 -4.20
N GLN A 180 16.24 4.60 -5.38
CA GLN A 180 15.47 5.83 -5.63
C GLN A 180 13.96 5.61 -5.48
N SER A 181 13.45 4.40 -5.75
CA SER A 181 12.02 4.07 -5.63
C SER A 181 11.56 3.85 -4.18
N THR A 182 12.48 3.72 -3.23
CA THR A 182 12.17 3.43 -1.83
C THR A 182 12.77 4.44 -0.84
N SER A 183 13.61 5.37 -1.30
CA SER A 183 14.26 6.35 -0.42
C SER A 183 13.28 7.27 0.31
N TRP A 184 12.14 7.62 -0.29
CA TRP A 184 11.10 8.38 0.42
C TRP A 184 10.42 7.55 1.52
N PHE A 185 10.29 6.22 1.37
CA PHE A 185 9.77 5.35 2.45
C PHE A 185 10.71 5.33 3.64
N TYR A 186 12.02 5.30 3.39
CA TYR A 186 13.02 5.45 4.44
C TYR A 186 12.83 6.76 5.21
N GLU A 187 12.73 7.89 4.52
CA GLU A 187 12.58 9.19 5.20
C GLU A 187 11.26 9.27 5.98
N ILE A 188 10.16 8.70 5.49
CA ILE A 188 8.87 8.64 6.19
C ILE A 188 9.01 7.86 7.51
N LEU A 189 9.64 6.69 7.47
CA LEU A 189 9.81 5.82 8.64
C LEU A 189 10.84 6.37 9.62
N LYS A 190 11.88 7.05 9.13
CA LYS A 190 12.86 7.77 9.94
C LYS A 190 12.23 8.95 10.66
N ASN A 191 11.40 9.74 9.98
CA ASN A 191 10.65 10.81 10.62
C ASN A 191 9.76 10.24 11.73
N LEU A 192 8.99 9.18 11.45
CA LEU A 192 8.16 8.52 12.46
C LEU A 192 8.98 8.08 13.67
N LYS A 193 10.08 7.36 13.45
CA LYS A 193 10.95 6.85 14.54
C LYS A 193 11.48 7.97 15.44
N ASN A 194 11.77 9.14 14.89
CA ASN A 194 12.31 10.28 15.65
C ASN A 194 11.23 11.02 16.47
N ASN A 195 9.95 10.72 16.25
CA ASN A 195 8.83 11.47 16.83
C ASN A 195 7.88 10.59 17.68
N ILE A 196 8.27 9.36 18.01
CA ILE A 196 7.50 8.43 18.87
C ILE A 196 8.33 7.77 19.96
#